data_AF-G3UWM3-F1
#
_entry.id   AF-G3UWM3-F1
#
_cell.length_a   1.000
_cell.length_b   1.000
_cell.length_c   1.000
_cell.angle_alpha   90.00
_cell.angle_beta   90.00
_cell.angle_gamma   90.00
#
_symmetry.space_group_name_H-M   'P 1'
#
loop_
_entity.id
_entity.type
_entity.pdbx_description
1 polymer ?
#
loop_
_entity_poly.entity_id
_entity_poly.type
_entity_poly.pdbx_seq_one_letter_code
_entity_poly.pdbx_strand_id
1 'polypeptide(L)'
;MEPSALSPSGATLPLPLSLAPPPLPLPAAAVVHVSFPEVTSALLESLNQQRLQGQLCDVSIRVQGREFRAHRAVLAASSPYFHDQV
;
A
#
# COMPACT_ATOMS: atom_id res chain seq x y z
N MET A 1 -12.21 -13.01 -84.54
CA MET A 1 -13.49 -13.72 -84.38
C MET A 1 -13.61 -14.04 -82.90
N GLU A 2 -14.53 -13.36 -82.23
CA GLU A 2 -15.01 -13.68 -80.87
C GLU A 2 -15.51 -15.17 -80.82
N PRO A 3 -15.70 -15.86 -79.66
CA PRO A 3 -16.27 -15.23 -78.47
C PRO A 3 -15.93 -15.74 -77.03
N SER A 4 -16.16 -14.84 -76.07
CA SER A 4 -16.92 -14.94 -74.80
C SER A 4 -16.83 -16.20 -73.93
N ALA A 5 -16.47 -15.99 -72.66
CA ALA A 5 -17.35 -16.14 -71.48
C ALA A 5 -16.57 -16.59 -70.23
N LEU A 6 -16.58 -15.80 -69.16
CA LEU A 6 -17.09 -16.17 -67.83
C LEU A 6 -16.81 -15.06 -66.80
N SER A 7 -17.85 -14.69 -66.07
CA SER A 7 -17.86 -13.79 -64.91
C SER A 7 -17.47 -14.59 -63.63
N PRO A 8 -17.77 -14.14 -62.40
CA PRO A 8 -17.09 -13.16 -61.56
C PRO A 8 -16.49 -13.83 -60.28
N SER A 9 -15.38 -13.34 -59.74
CA SER A 9 -14.95 -13.62 -58.35
C SER A 9 -13.68 -12.84 -58.05
N GLY A 10 -13.50 -12.16 -56.95
CA GLY A 10 -14.32 -11.96 -55.77
C GLY A 10 -13.53 -10.93 -54.98
N ALA A 11 -14.13 -9.78 -54.71
CA ALA A 11 -13.51 -8.76 -53.88
C ALA A 11 -13.51 -9.29 -52.43
N THR A 12 -12.41 -9.88 -52.00
CA THR A 12 -12.16 -10.14 -50.58
C THR A 12 -11.07 -9.18 -50.13
N LEU A 13 -11.48 -7.95 -49.81
CA LEU A 13 -10.69 -7.10 -48.94
C LEU A 13 -10.62 -7.78 -47.57
N PRO A 14 -9.45 -7.96 -46.96
CA PRO A 14 -9.38 -8.46 -45.59
C PRO A 14 -10.06 -7.43 -44.68
N LEU A 15 -11.07 -7.86 -43.93
CA LEU A 15 -11.66 -7.05 -42.87
C LEU A 15 -10.53 -6.58 -41.94
N PRO A 16 -10.54 -5.32 -41.47
CA PRO A 16 -9.59 -4.91 -40.45
C PRO A 16 -9.82 -5.78 -39.23
N LEU A 17 -8.76 -6.42 -38.73
CA LEU A 17 -8.75 -7.09 -37.43
C LEU A 17 -9.26 -6.07 -36.41
N SER A 18 -10.52 -6.21 -36.01
CA SER A 18 -11.12 -5.40 -34.95
C SER A 18 -10.28 -5.64 -33.70
N LEU A 19 -9.43 -4.67 -33.37
CA LEU A 19 -8.66 -4.63 -32.14
C LEU A 19 -9.65 -4.79 -30.99
N ALA A 20 -9.62 -5.95 -30.32
CA ALA A 20 -10.47 -6.20 -29.18
C ALA A 20 -10.27 -5.05 -28.17
N PRO A 21 -11.34 -4.44 -27.63
CA PRO A 21 -11.18 -3.41 -26.62
C PRO A 21 -10.39 -3.98 -25.43
N PRO A 22 -9.52 -3.17 -24.78
CA PRO A 22 -8.81 -3.61 -23.59
C PRO A 22 -9.84 -4.09 -22.55
N PRO A 23 -9.55 -5.17 -21.80
CA PRO A 23 -10.48 -5.68 -20.82
C PRO A 23 -10.83 -4.56 -19.84
N LEU A 24 -12.12 -4.28 -19.71
CA LEU A 24 -12.63 -3.35 -18.70
C LEU A 24 -12.09 -3.80 -17.34
N PRO A 25 -11.69 -2.88 -16.44
CA PRO A 25 -11.27 -3.23 -15.10
C PRO A 25 -12.42 -4.00 -14.43
N LEU A 26 -12.16 -5.27 -14.11
CA LEU A 26 -13.00 -6.08 -13.24
C LEU A 26 -13.35 -5.23 -12.01
N PRO A 27 -14.58 -5.30 -11.46
CA PRO A 27 -14.92 -4.53 -10.27
C PRO A 27 -13.85 -4.84 -9.23
N ALA A 28 -13.06 -3.83 -8.88
CA ALA A 28 -11.98 -3.93 -7.92
C ALA A 28 -12.52 -4.73 -6.75
N ALA A 29 -11.92 -5.90 -6.48
CA ALA A 29 -12.34 -6.77 -5.40
C ALA A 29 -12.69 -5.90 -4.19
N ALA A 30 -13.94 -5.93 -3.74
CA ALA A 30 -14.46 -4.94 -2.81
C ALA A 30 -13.57 -4.91 -1.56
N VAL A 31 -12.71 -3.89 -1.47
CA VAL A 31 -11.79 -3.73 -0.35
C VAL A 31 -12.62 -3.20 0.81
N VAL A 32 -12.88 -4.06 1.79
CA VAL A 32 -13.51 -3.63 3.03
C VAL A 32 -12.45 -2.93 3.88
N HIS A 33 -12.56 -1.61 3.99
CA HIS A 33 -11.73 -0.83 4.90
C HIS A 33 -12.32 -0.93 6.31
N VAL A 34 -11.57 -1.53 7.24
CA VAL A 34 -11.93 -1.62 8.65
C VAL A 34 -11.00 -0.71 9.45
N SER A 35 -11.58 0.23 10.20
CA SER A 35 -10.85 1.14 11.07
C SER A 35 -11.31 0.97 12.51
N PHE A 36 -10.35 0.85 13.43
CA PHE A 36 -10.62 0.77 14.87
C PHE A 36 -10.02 2.00 15.57
N PRO A 37 -10.78 3.10 15.69
CA PRO A 37 -10.25 4.37 16.18
C PRO A 37 -9.76 4.29 17.64
N GLU A 38 -10.34 3.41 18.45
CA GLU A 38 -9.99 3.24 19.88
C GLU A 38 -8.71 2.42 20.09
N VAL A 39 -8.22 1.72 19.06
CA VAL A 39 -7.03 0.86 19.19
C VAL A 39 -5.79 1.70 19.45
N THR A 40 -5.70 2.90 18.89
CA THR A 40 -4.53 3.77 19.03
C THR A 40 -4.32 4.20 20.49
N SER A 41 -5.38 4.59 21.20
CA SER A 41 -5.29 5.00 22.60
C SER A 41 -4.94 3.83 23.51
N ALA A 42 -5.60 2.69 23.33
CA ALA A 42 -5.32 1.47 24.11
C ALA A 42 -3.88 0.97 23.90
N LEU A 43 -3.36 1.06 22.67
CA LEU A 43 -1.98 0.72 22.33
C LEU A 43 -1.00 1.65 23.06
N LEU A 44 -1.18 2.96 22.95
CA LEU A 44 -0.31 3.93 23.62
C LEU A 44 -0.33 3.78 25.14
N GLU A 45 -1.48 3.48 25.72
CA GLU A 45 -1.60 3.20 27.15
C GLU A 45 -0.80 1.96 27.56
N SER A 46 -0.91 0.87 26.79
CA SER A 46 -0.12 -0.35 26.99
C SER A 46 1.39 -0.09 26.92
N LEU A 47 1.85 0.66 25.91
CA LEU A 47 3.26 1.03 25.77
C LEU A 47 3.75 1.92 26.93
N ASN A 48 2.90 2.83 27.42
CA ASN A 48 3.24 3.63 28.59
C ASN A 48 3.36 2.78 29.85
N GLN A 49 2.51 1.77 30.05
CA GLN A 49 2.65 0.83 31.15
C GLN A 49 3.95 0.02 31.06
N GLN A 50 4.30 -0.46 29.87
CA GLN A 50 5.59 -1.14 29.64
C GLN A 50 6.77 -0.23 29.98
N ARG A 51 6.71 1.05 29.57
CA ARG A 51 7.72 2.07 29.90
C ARG A 51 7.90 2.24 31.41
N LEU A 52 6.79 2.36 32.15
CA LEU A 52 6.79 2.51 33.61
C LEU A 52 7.36 1.27 34.32
N GLN A 53 7.09 0.08 33.79
CA GLN A 53 7.60 -1.19 34.31
C GLN A 53 9.03 -1.50 33.82
N GLY A 54 9.58 -0.70 32.90
CA GLY A 54 10.89 -0.93 32.30
C GLY A 54 10.95 -2.13 31.35
N GLN A 55 9.80 -2.57 30.83
CA GLN A 55 9.70 -3.71 29.92
C GLN A 55 9.85 -3.27 28.48
N LEU A 56 10.62 -4.05 27.70
CA LEU A 56 10.86 -3.81 26.28
C LEU A 56 11.51 -2.44 25.96
N CYS A 57 11.92 -1.68 26.98
CA CYS A 57 12.66 -0.44 26.81
C CYS A 57 14.08 -0.76 26.34
N ASP A 58 14.38 -0.35 25.11
CA ASP A 58 15.64 -0.58 24.41
C ASP A 58 16.57 0.65 24.41
N VAL A 59 16.10 1.79 24.93
CA VAL A 59 16.89 3.01 25.08
C VAL A 59 16.70 3.65 26.45
N SER A 60 17.77 4.26 26.96
CA SER A 60 17.71 5.17 28.10
C SER A 60 18.33 6.52 27.80
N ILE A 61 17.62 7.58 28.15
CA ILE A 61 18.00 8.98 27.91
C ILE A 61 18.36 9.59 29.24
N ARG A 62 19.58 10.14 29.35
CA ARG A 62 20.05 10.83 30.56
C ARG A 62 19.94 12.33 30.38
N VAL A 63 19.19 13.00 31.26
CA VAL A 63 19.01 14.46 31.25
C VAL A 63 19.16 14.98 32.67
N GLN A 64 20.11 15.89 32.89
CA GLN A 64 20.35 16.54 34.19
C GLN A 64 20.48 15.53 35.35
N GLY A 65 21.21 14.43 35.11
CA GLY A 65 21.45 13.39 36.12
C GLY A 65 20.29 12.41 36.34
N ARG A 66 19.16 12.57 35.63
CA ARG A 66 18.03 11.63 35.67
C ARG A 66 18.05 10.74 34.43
N GLU A 67 17.66 9.48 34.59
CA GLU A 67 17.59 8.51 33.50
C GLU A 67 16.13 8.17 33.17
N PHE A 68 15.80 8.22 31.89
CA PHE A 68 14.47 7.93 31.36
C PHE A 68 14.54 6.76 30.39
N ARG A 69 13.92 5.64 30.74
CA ARG A 69 13.77 4.49 29.83
C ARG A 69 12.60 4.70 28.89
N ALA A 70 12.77 4.32 27.63
CA ALA A 70 11.75 4.47 26.59
C ALA A 70 11.95 3.42 25.48
N HIS A 71 11.05 3.44 24.52
CA HIS A 71 11.08 2.61 23.31
C HIS A 71 11.54 3.45 22.12
N ARG A 72 12.61 3.03 21.42
CA ARG A 72 13.14 3.77 20.26
C ARG A 72 12.10 3.97 19.17
N ALA A 73 11.31 2.92 18.87
CA ALA A 73 10.25 2.97 17.86
C ALA A 73 9.21 4.07 18.16
N VAL A 74 8.80 4.22 19.42
CA VAL A 74 7.82 5.25 19.83
C VAL A 74 8.43 6.65 19.70
N LEU A 75 9.69 6.82 20.11
CA LEU A 75 10.39 8.10 20.01
C LEU A 75 10.57 8.53 18.56
N ALA A 76 11.01 7.62 17.69
CA ALA A 76 11.21 7.86 16.27
C ALA A 76 9.90 8.17 15.52
N ALA A 77 8.78 7.56 15.94
CA ALA A 77 7.46 7.87 15.39
C ALA A 77 6.91 9.22 15.89
N SER A 78 7.29 9.65 17.08
CA SER A 78 6.75 10.86 17.72
C SER A 78 7.57 12.12 17.46
N SER A 79 8.86 11.98 17.12
CA SER A 79 9.75 13.12 16.90
C SER A 79 10.84 12.80 15.86
N PRO A 80 11.04 13.66 14.85
CA PRO A 80 12.12 13.52 13.87
C PRO A 80 13.51 13.47 14.51
N TYR A 81 13.69 14.14 15.66
CA TYR A 81 14.98 14.16 16.36
C TYR A 81 15.47 12.75 16.75
N PHE A 82 14.55 11.88 17.13
CA PHE A 82 14.87 10.50 17.47
C PHE A 82 14.82 9.55 16.28
N HIS A 83 14.38 10.02 15.11
CA HIS A 83 14.26 9.23 13.90
C HIS A 83 15.63 8.90 13.30
N ASP A 84 16.56 9.85 13.28
CA ASP A 84 17.92 9.63 12.73
C ASP A 84 18.86 8.88 13.70
N GLN A 85 18.36 8.54 14.89
CA GLN A 85 19.10 7.85 15.94
C GLN A 85 18.68 6.36 16.05
N VAL A 86 17.90 5.85 15.08
CA VAL A 86 17.48 4.43 14.98
C VAL A 86 18.46 3.56 14.21
#